data_AF-A0A7W1LUM0-F1
#
_entry.id   AF-A0A7W1LUM0-F1
#
_cell.length_a   1.000
_cell.length_b   1.000
_cell.length_c   1.000
_cell.angle_alpha   90.00
_cell.angle_beta   90.00
_cell.angle_gamma   90.00
#
_symmetry.space_group_name_H-M   'P 1'
#
loop_
_entity.id
_entity.type
_entity.pdbx_description
1 polymer ?
#
loop_
_entity_poly.entity_id
_entity_poly.type
_entity_poly.pdbx_seq_one_letter_code
_entity_poly.pdbx_strand_id
1 'polypeptide(L)'
;MLVELGVVEQRYQVVLEVLNDGATVTDVARRNGVSRQTVHAWLRKYATGGLAGLVDGSAKPLSCPHQMSPEVEARIVELRQQHPGWGPRSIGHQLAKDGIVLVPGRSSIYRCLVRHRLITPQARRRKRSDYKRWERAAAMELWQMDIVGGIKIRNEPDVKIVSGIDDHSRFCVSAQIVARATARPTCEALATAMRRFGCPAEILTDNAKVFTGRFGPGTGEVLFDRICRENGIKHLLTAPRSPTTTGKVERWHKTLRAEFLNGRVFDSIDHAQGELDRWVEHYNHDRPHQGIGMVAPWERFRLAPTALGEPNVEVEVCDPAGAMPETATRRVGRNGTISFAAAKYRVGVWLAGQDVQIACDSGLVHIHHRGVLIATHARRHRADRERPGLRRAPRRSATRAQRPTASAVTVTRKVDSSGNVSFAGANYRAGGTYRRRQVQVAVIGDHVEISIGEQLIRQHPVKHDRTREHGALANPGGRPRRINAA
;
A
#
# COMPACT_ATOMS: atom_id res chain seq x y z
N MET A 1 -39.63 -18.08 61.01
CA MET A 1 -39.24 -18.47 59.64
C MET A 1 -40.13 -17.67 58.69
N LEU A 2 -39.70 -16.47 58.29
CA LEU A 2 -40.46 -15.61 57.39
C LEU A 2 -40.24 -16.15 55.97
N VAL A 3 -41.21 -16.89 55.46
CA VAL A 3 -41.22 -17.32 54.06
C VAL A 3 -41.64 -16.12 53.24
N GLU A 4 -40.70 -15.49 52.53
CA GLU A 4 -41.04 -14.49 51.52
C GLU A 4 -41.81 -15.19 50.39
N LEU A 5 -43.13 -15.12 50.45
CA LEU A 5 -44.02 -15.61 49.40
C LEU A 5 -43.79 -14.79 48.12
N GLY A 6 -43.69 -15.46 46.98
CA GLY A 6 -43.63 -14.79 45.68
C GLY A 6 -44.90 -13.99 45.39
N VAL A 7 -44.81 -12.95 44.54
CA VAL A 7 -45.95 -12.05 44.24
C VAL A 7 -47.19 -12.82 43.76
N VAL A 8 -47.02 -13.90 43.01
CA VAL A 8 -48.13 -14.76 42.53
C VAL A 8 -48.73 -15.57 43.68
N GLU A 9 -47.90 -16.05 44.61
CA GLU A 9 -48.35 -16.81 45.78
C GLU A 9 -49.11 -15.91 46.76
N GLN A 10 -48.66 -14.67 46.96
CA GLN A 10 -49.39 -13.66 47.75
C GLN A 10 -50.78 -13.39 47.15
N ARG A 11 -50.85 -13.23 45.81
CA ARG A 11 -52.14 -13.05 45.10
C ARG A 11 -53.03 -14.28 45.21
N TYR A 12 -52.44 -15.47 45.17
CA TYR A 12 -53.17 -16.72 45.28
C TYR A 12 -53.75 -16.92 46.69
N GLN A 13 -52.99 -16.60 47.74
CA GLN A 13 -53.47 -16.59 49.12
C GLN A 13 -54.64 -15.63 49.32
N VAL A 14 -54.55 -14.42 48.76
CA VAL A 14 -55.66 -13.44 48.76
C VAL A 14 -56.92 -14.00 48.10
N VAL A 15 -56.77 -14.77 47.01
CA VAL A 15 -57.89 -15.40 46.31
C VAL A 15 -58.48 -16.56 47.13
N LEU A 16 -57.65 -17.39 47.77
CA LEU A 16 -58.10 -18.48 48.63
C LEU A 16 -58.82 -17.98 49.89
N GLU A 17 -58.33 -16.91 50.53
CA GLU A 17 -58.95 -16.30 51.72
C GLU A 17 -60.40 -15.84 51.41
N VAL A 18 -60.67 -15.37 50.19
CA VAL A 18 -62.02 -14.98 49.77
C VAL A 18 -62.87 -16.19 49.36
N LEU A 19 -62.30 -17.19 48.66
CA LEU A 19 -63.07 -18.30 48.09
C LEU A 19 -63.33 -19.44 49.09
N ASN A 20 -62.34 -19.78 49.92
CA ASN A 20 -62.41 -20.93 50.82
C ASN A 20 -62.76 -20.51 52.25
N ASP A 21 -62.19 -19.41 52.75
CA ASP A 21 -62.36 -18.98 54.14
C ASP A 21 -63.57 -18.03 54.32
N GLY A 22 -64.27 -17.69 53.22
CA GLY A 22 -65.48 -16.87 53.23
C GLY A 22 -65.26 -15.42 53.65
N ALA A 23 -64.02 -14.93 53.67
CA ALA A 23 -63.70 -13.58 54.09
C ALA A 23 -64.23 -12.52 53.11
N THR A 24 -64.67 -11.38 53.63
CA THR A 24 -65.18 -10.32 52.76
C THR A 24 -64.04 -9.69 51.95
N VAL A 25 -64.30 -9.37 50.67
CA VAL A 25 -63.32 -8.73 49.78
C VAL A 25 -62.79 -7.42 50.37
N THR A 26 -63.59 -6.71 51.17
CA THR A 26 -63.19 -5.47 51.83
C THR A 26 -62.13 -5.69 52.89
N ASP A 27 -62.26 -6.74 53.70
CA ASP A 27 -61.33 -7.02 54.78
C ASP A 27 -60.02 -7.62 54.26
N VAL A 28 -60.11 -8.52 53.27
CA VAL A 28 -58.93 -9.09 52.60
C VAL A 28 -58.13 -8.01 51.88
N ALA A 29 -58.80 -7.07 51.20
CA ALA A 29 -58.16 -5.92 50.56
C ALA A 29 -57.43 -5.03 51.58
N ARG A 30 -58.05 -4.75 52.73
CA ARG A 30 -57.45 -3.94 53.81
C ARG A 30 -56.23 -4.61 54.42
N ARG A 31 -56.30 -5.92 54.72
CA ARG A 31 -55.19 -6.70 55.32
C ARG A 31 -53.98 -6.79 54.40
N ASN A 32 -54.21 -6.95 53.11
CA ASN A 32 -53.16 -7.13 52.11
C ASN A 32 -52.70 -5.80 51.46
N GLY A 33 -53.21 -4.66 51.92
CA GLY A 33 -52.79 -3.32 51.44
C GLY A 33 -53.13 -3.04 49.97
N VAL A 34 -54.16 -3.69 49.42
CA VAL A 34 -54.56 -3.56 48.01
C VAL A 34 -55.97 -3.02 47.86
N SER A 35 -56.30 -2.48 46.69
CA SER A 35 -57.66 -1.98 46.44
C SER A 35 -58.66 -3.14 46.29
N ARG A 36 -59.93 -2.91 46.67
CA ARG A 36 -61.02 -3.87 46.42
C ARG A 36 -61.14 -4.25 44.95
N GLN A 37 -60.92 -3.29 44.04
CA GLN A 37 -60.94 -3.52 42.59
C GLN A 37 -59.83 -4.49 42.15
N THR A 38 -58.65 -4.42 42.77
CA THR A 38 -57.52 -5.32 42.52
C THR A 38 -57.86 -6.75 42.93
N VAL A 39 -58.46 -6.95 44.12
CA VAL A 39 -58.89 -8.27 44.59
C VAL A 39 -59.96 -8.87 43.66
N HIS A 40 -60.97 -8.09 43.26
CA HIS A 40 -61.95 -8.54 42.26
C HIS A 40 -61.33 -8.86 40.89
N ALA A 41 -60.28 -8.15 40.49
CA ALA A 41 -59.56 -8.45 39.26
C ALA A 41 -58.78 -9.78 39.36
N TRP A 42 -58.15 -10.05 40.50
CA TRP A 42 -57.47 -11.33 40.75
C TRP A 42 -58.45 -12.51 40.82
N LEU A 43 -59.59 -12.35 41.49
CA LEU A 43 -60.65 -13.37 41.51
C LEU A 43 -61.15 -13.71 40.10
N ARG A 44 -61.42 -12.69 39.27
CA ARG A 44 -61.82 -12.91 37.86
C ARG A 44 -60.74 -13.64 37.07
N LYS A 45 -59.49 -13.20 37.18
CA LYS A 45 -58.35 -13.83 36.50
C LYS A 45 -58.13 -15.28 36.93
N TYR A 46 -58.27 -15.57 38.22
CA TYR A 46 -58.17 -16.90 38.78
C TYR A 46 -59.33 -17.80 38.31
N ALA A 47 -60.56 -17.30 38.30
CA ALA A 47 -61.72 -18.05 37.79
C ALA A 47 -61.56 -18.42 36.30
N THR A 48 -60.95 -17.55 35.49
CA THR A 48 -60.75 -17.80 34.05
C THR A 48 -59.50 -18.61 33.70
N GLY A 49 -58.44 -18.55 34.51
CA GLY A 49 -57.11 -19.06 34.13
C GLY A 49 -56.33 -19.73 35.26
N GLY A 50 -56.98 -20.03 36.39
CA GLY A 50 -56.37 -20.61 37.57
C GLY A 50 -55.17 -19.80 38.07
N LEU A 51 -54.17 -20.50 38.61
CA LEU A 51 -52.94 -19.87 39.14
C LEU A 51 -52.17 -19.11 38.04
N ALA A 52 -52.21 -19.58 36.79
CA ALA A 52 -51.54 -18.93 35.66
C ALA A 52 -52.13 -17.55 35.33
N GLY A 53 -53.44 -17.34 35.59
CA GLY A 53 -54.10 -16.04 35.40
C GLY A 53 -53.64 -14.95 36.38
N LEU A 54 -53.05 -15.34 37.53
CA LEU A 54 -52.56 -14.40 38.55
C LEU A 54 -51.16 -13.85 38.26
N VAL A 55 -50.47 -14.43 37.28
CA VAL A 55 -49.21 -13.92 36.74
C VAL A 55 -49.49 -12.61 36.00
N ASP A 56 -48.62 -11.61 36.17
CA ASP A 56 -48.74 -10.37 35.42
C ASP A 56 -48.56 -10.63 33.91
N GLY A 57 -49.59 -10.28 33.14
CA GLY A 57 -49.50 -10.27 31.69
C GLY A 57 -48.58 -9.15 31.19
N SER A 58 -48.26 -9.17 29.90
CA SER A 58 -47.48 -8.09 29.30
C SER A 58 -48.21 -6.76 29.47
N ALA A 59 -47.56 -5.78 30.10
CA ALA A 59 -48.04 -4.39 30.18
C ALA A 59 -47.92 -3.64 28.84
N LYS A 60 -47.59 -4.34 27.75
CA LYS A 60 -47.44 -3.76 26.43
C LYS A 60 -48.82 -3.34 25.89
N PRO A 61 -48.99 -2.10 25.41
CA PRO A 61 -50.22 -1.67 24.75
C PRO A 61 -50.61 -2.64 23.62
N LEU A 62 -51.91 -2.95 23.52
CA LEU A 62 -52.46 -3.82 22.47
C LEU A 62 -52.25 -3.24 21.06
N SER A 63 -52.22 -1.91 20.92
CA SER A 63 -51.83 -1.24 19.68
C SER A 63 -50.97 -0.02 19.96
N CYS A 64 -50.09 0.30 19.00
CA CYS A 64 -49.29 1.51 18.97
C CYS A 64 -49.55 2.18 17.61
N PRO A 65 -50.45 3.18 17.51
CA PRO A 65 -50.82 3.81 16.23
C PRO A 65 -49.63 4.41 15.45
N HIS A 66 -48.57 4.80 16.15
CA HIS A 66 -47.34 5.35 15.57
C HIS A 66 -46.29 4.27 15.23
N GLN A 67 -46.66 2.99 15.34
CA GLN A 67 -45.80 1.89 14.96
C GLN A 67 -45.67 1.86 13.43
N MET A 68 -44.42 1.79 12.97
CA MET A 68 -44.08 1.65 11.56
C MET A 68 -44.81 0.45 10.96
N SER A 69 -45.32 0.60 9.74
CA SER A 69 -46.02 -0.48 9.07
C SER A 69 -45.07 -1.66 8.80
N PRO A 70 -45.58 -2.91 8.78
CA PRO A 70 -44.77 -4.08 8.48
C PRO A 70 -44.07 -4.01 7.11
N GLU A 71 -44.68 -3.36 6.13
CA GLU A 71 -44.15 -3.23 4.77
C GLU A 71 -42.90 -2.34 4.76
N VAL A 72 -42.95 -1.20 5.47
CA VAL A 72 -41.81 -0.29 5.60
C VAL A 72 -40.69 -0.94 6.42
N GLU A 73 -41.04 -1.72 7.45
CA GLU A 73 -40.08 -2.49 8.23
C GLU A 73 -39.38 -3.56 7.38
N ALA A 74 -40.13 -4.30 6.56
CA ALA A 74 -39.57 -5.27 5.62
C ALA A 74 -38.63 -4.59 4.61
N ARG A 75 -39.02 -3.44 4.06
CA ARG A 75 -38.18 -2.67 3.13
C ARG A 75 -36.88 -2.17 3.78
N ILE A 76 -36.93 -1.74 5.04
CA ILE A 76 -35.71 -1.36 5.79
C ILE A 76 -34.75 -2.54 5.94
N VAL A 77 -35.28 -3.72 6.27
CA VAL A 77 -34.49 -4.94 6.43
C VAL A 77 -33.88 -5.34 5.09
N GLU A 78 -34.65 -5.32 4.02
CA GLU A 78 -34.20 -5.62 2.67
C GLU A 78 -33.05 -4.70 2.24
N LEU A 79 -33.21 -3.38 2.37
CA LEU A 79 -32.17 -2.39 2.04
C LEU A 79 -30.90 -2.61 2.86
N ARG A 80 -31.02 -3.00 4.14
CA ARG A 80 -29.88 -3.30 4.99
C ARG A 80 -29.14 -4.57 4.56
N GLN A 81 -29.87 -5.58 4.08
CA GLN A 81 -29.30 -6.83 3.58
C GLN A 81 -28.61 -6.63 2.23
N GLN A 82 -29.24 -5.90 1.31
CA GLN A 82 -28.66 -5.51 0.02
C GLN A 82 -27.44 -4.58 0.20
N HIS A 83 -27.47 -3.71 1.20
CA HIS A 83 -26.40 -2.76 1.48
C HIS A 83 -25.95 -2.81 2.97
N PRO A 84 -25.11 -3.79 3.36
CA PRO A 84 -24.65 -3.95 4.75
C PRO A 84 -23.91 -2.74 5.33
N GLY A 85 -23.36 -1.86 4.49
CA GLY A 85 -22.71 -0.61 4.90
C GLY A 85 -23.67 0.55 5.23
N TRP A 86 -24.95 0.45 4.84
CA TRP A 86 -25.88 1.57 4.94
C TRP A 86 -26.46 1.74 6.34
N GLY A 87 -26.30 2.94 6.90
CA GLY A 87 -26.89 3.30 8.19
C GLY A 87 -28.30 3.87 8.06
N PRO A 88 -28.95 4.18 9.20
CA PRO A 88 -30.33 4.68 9.22
C PRO A 88 -30.60 5.93 8.37
N ARG A 89 -29.59 6.79 8.16
CA ARG A 89 -29.70 7.98 7.30
C ARG A 89 -29.78 7.61 5.82
N SER A 90 -28.90 6.71 5.37
CA SER A 90 -28.86 6.23 3.98
C SER A 90 -30.12 5.46 3.63
N ILE A 91 -30.56 4.58 4.54
CA ILE A 91 -31.82 3.86 4.38
C ILE A 91 -33.00 4.83 4.32
N GLY A 92 -33.11 5.78 5.25
CA GLY A 92 -34.19 6.78 5.22
C GLY A 92 -34.23 7.60 3.93
N HIS A 93 -33.08 7.97 3.39
CA HIS A 93 -33.01 8.67 2.11
C HIS A 93 -33.47 7.78 0.94
N GLN A 94 -33.06 6.51 0.92
CA GLN A 94 -33.51 5.58 -0.10
C GLN A 94 -35.01 5.32 -0.02
N LEU A 95 -35.58 5.18 1.18
CA LEU A 95 -37.04 5.04 1.35
C LEU A 95 -37.80 6.25 0.79
N ALA A 96 -37.26 7.45 0.97
CA ALA A 96 -37.83 8.66 0.38
C ALA A 96 -37.78 8.61 -1.16
N LYS A 97 -36.64 8.16 -1.72
CA LYS A 97 -36.46 7.99 -3.17
C LYS A 97 -37.39 6.91 -3.75
N ASP A 98 -37.68 5.86 -2.98
CA ASP A 98 -38.60 4.78 -3.34
C ASP A 98 -40.08 5.21 -3.26
N GLY A 99 -40.38 6.47 -2.91
CA GLY A 99 -41.75 7.01 -2.92
C GLY A 99 -42.56 6.77 -1.64
N ILE A 100 -41.92 6.33 -0.55
CA ILE A 100 -42.62 6.15 0.73
C ILE A 100 -42.97 7.52 1.33
N VAL A 101 -44.25 7.83 1.37
CA VAL A 101 -44.79 9.15 1.79
C VAL A 101 -44.43 9.49 3.25
N LEU A 102 -44.50 8.50 4.14
CA LEU A 102 -44.20 8.68 5.58
C LEU A 102 -42.92 7.94 5.95
N VAL A 103 -41.77 8.53 5.58
CA VAL A 103 -40.45 7.97 5.92
C VAL A 103 -40.26 7.95 7.44
N PRO A 104 -39.97 6.80 8.05
CA PRO A 104 -39.73 6.73 9.48
C PRO A 104 -38.52 7.56 9.91
N GLY A 105 -38.64 8.21 11.07
CA GLY A 105 -37.52 8.94 11.66
C GLY A 105 -36.29 8.04 11.89
N ARG A 106 -35.09 8.63 11.87
CA ARG A 106 -33.80 7.94 12.04
C ARG A 106 -33.78 6.97 13.23
N SER A 107 -34.35 7.36 14.37
CA SER A 107 -34.40 6.53 15.58
C SER A 107 -35.33 5.32 15.42
N SER A 108 -36.41 5.44 14.64
CA SER A 108 -37.30 4.33 14.34
C SER A 108 -36.63 3.32 13.40
N ILE A 109 -35.95 3.79 12.36
CA ILE A 109 -35.14 2.93 11.48
C ILE A 109 -34.06 2.20 12.31
N TYR A 110 -33.33 2.93 13.16
CA TYR A 110 -32.33 2.32 14.04
C TYR A 110 -32.93 1.22 14.95
N ARG A 111 -34.07 1.50 15.61
CA ARG A 111 -34.74 0.52 16.48
C ARG A 111 -35.21 -0.72 15.70
N CYS A 112 -35.72 -0.53 14.48
CA CYS A 112 -36.05 -1.63 13.58
C CYS A 112 -34.82 -2.52 13.33
N LEU A 113 -33.70 -1.93 12.91
CA LEU A 113 -32.45 -2.67 12.66
C LEU A 113 -31.91 -3.40 13.90
N VAL A 114 -32.02 -2.80 15.09
CA VAL A 114 -31.64 -3.46 16.35
C VAL A 114 -32.54 -4.67 16.63
N ARG A 115 -33.86 -4.53 16.45
CA ARG A 115 -34.83 -5.61 16.67
C ARG A 115 -34.56 -6.82 15.78
N HIS A 116 -34.18 -6.56 14.53
CA HIS A 116 -33.77 -7.58 13.55
C HIS A 116 -32.30 -8.03 13.68
N ARG A 117 -31.58 -7.55 14.69
CA ARG A 117 -30.17 -7.89 14.96
C ARG A 117 -29.21 -7.60 13.79
N LEU A 118 -29.51 -6.58 12.97
CA LEU A 118 -28.73 -6.19 11.79
C LEU A 118 -27.66 -5.13 12.07
N ILE A 119 -27.43 -4.82 13.36
CA ILE A 119 -26.42 -3.87 13.83
C ILE A 119 -25.42 -4.63 14.70
N THR A 120 -24.17 -4.68 14.25
CA THR A 120 -23.05 -5.11 15.10
C THR A 120 -22.70 -3.99 16.08
N PRO A 121 -22.78 -4.20 17.40
CA PRO A 121 -22.38 -3.20 18.38
C PRO A 121 -20.89 -2.87 18.20
N GLN A 122 -20.57 -1.59 18.00
CA GLN A 122 -19.19 -1.11 17.99
C GLN A 122 -19.04 -0.01 19.05
N ALA A 123 -17.91 -0.03 19.76
CA ALA A 123 -17.58 1.01 20.72
C ALA A 123 -17.53 2.37 20.02
N ARG A 124 -18.35 3.32 20.49
CA ARG A 124 -18.34 4.69 19.96
C ARG A 124 -17.00 5.35 20.29
N ARG A 125 -16.19 5.61 19.26
CA ARG A 125 -15.01 6.45 19.40
C ARG A 125 -15.45 7.91 19.60
N ARG A 126 -14.87 8.57 20.60
CA ARG A 126 -15.13 10.00 20.90
C ARG A 126 -14.75 10.83 19.68
N LYS A 127 -15.65 11.71 19.23
CA LYS A 127 -15.34 12.66 18.17
C LYS A 127 -14.36 13.68 18.71
N ARG A 128 -13.24 13.86 18.00
CA ARG A 128 -12.32 14.98 18.21
C ARG A 128 -13.01 16.27 17.74
N SER A 129 -13.08 17.27 18.61
CA SER A 129 -13.83 18.53 18.42
C SER A 129 -13.06 19.58 17.61
N ASP A 130 -11.77 19.37 17.40
CA ASP A 130 -10.79 20.24 16.73
C ASP A 130 -10.70 20.03 15.21
N TYR A 131 -11.57 19.20 14.62
CA TYR A 131 -11.50 18.88 13.20
C TYR A 131 -12.23 19.91 12.32
N LYS A 132 -11.48 20.80 11.66
CA LYS A 132 -12.00 21.67 10.60
C LYS A 132 -12.10 20.89 9.28
N ARG A 133 -13.33 20.73 8.79
CA ARG A 133 -13.57 20.18 7.44
C ARG A 133 -13.21 21.22 6.40
N TRP A 134 -12.56 20.77 5.33
CA TRP A 134 -12.26 21.60 4.17
C TRP A 134 -12.66 20.86 2.89
N GLU A 135 -12.97 21.62 1.86
CA GLU A 135 -13.39 21.16 0.54
C GLU A 135 -13.05 22.24 -0.48
N ARG A 136 -12.62 21.81 -1.66
CA ARG A 136 -12.45 22.66 -2.85
C ARG A 136 -13.79 23.17 -3.38
N ALA A 137 -13.78 24.30 -4.07
CA ALA A 137 -15.02 24.98 -4.43
C ALA A 137 -15.77 24.25 -5.55
N ALA A 138 -15.04 23.68 -6.52
CA ALA A 138 -15.59 22.92 -7.63
C ALA A 138 -14.95 21.51 -7.76
N ALA A 139 -15.65 20.64 -8.49
CA ALA A 139 -15.09 19.37 -8.95
C ALA A 139 -13.89 19.61 -9.87
N MET A 140 -12.98 18.64 -9.91
CA MET A 140 -11.73 18.66 -10.67
C MET A 140 -10.68 19.68 -10.19
N GLU A 141 -10.94 20.47 -9.15
CA GLU A 141 -9.91 21.32 -8.54
C GLU A 141 -8.84 20.52 -7.81
N LEU A 142 -9.22 19.41 -7.17
CA LEU A 142 -8.30 18.55 -6.43
C LEU A 142 -8.73 17.09 -6.47
N TRP A 143 -7.85 16.22 -6.93
CA TRP A 143 -7.97 14.79 -6.72
C TRP A 143 -7.12 14.35 -5.53
N GLN A 144 -7.66 13.51 -4.66
CA GLN A 144 -6.90 12.82 -3.63
C GLN A 144 -6.62 11.40 -4.11
N MET A 145 -5.36 11.02 -4.23
CA MET A 145 -4.96 9.67 -4.63
C MET A 145 -4.22 8.95 -3.51
N ASP A 146 -4.46 7.66 -3.40
CA ASP A 146 -3.83 6.79 -2.41
C ASP A 146 -3.86 5.32 -2.86
N ILE A 147 -3.01 4.50 -2.25
CA ILE A 147 -2.88 3.08 -2.55
C ILE A 147 -3.37 2.27 -1.35
N VAL A 148 -4.38 1.44 -1.58
CA VAL A 148 -5.01 0.64 -0.53
C VAL A 148 -4.77 -0.85 -0.75
N GLY A 149 -4.27 -1.52 0.28
CA GLY A 149 -4.19 -2.99 0.32
C GLY A 149 -5.39 -3.63 1.00
N GLY A 150 -5.38 -4.97 1.02
CA GLY A 150 -6.41 -5.78 1.71
C GLY A 150 -7.40 -6.47 0.76
N ILE A 151 -7.18 -6.38 -0.55
CA ILE A 151 -7.81 -7.27 -1.52
C ILE A 151 -7.15 -8.65 -1.43
N LYS A 152 -7.98 -9.69 -1.42
CA LYS A 152 -7.53 -11.08 -1.32
C LYS A 152 -7.78 -11.76 -2.66
N ILE A 153 -6.71 -12.10 -3.35
CA ILE A 153 -6.75 -12.88 -4.59
C ILE A 153 -6.09 -14.22 -4.34
N ARG A 154 -6.69 -15.29 -4.86
CA ARG A 154 -6.16 -16.65 -4.75
C ARG A 154 -4.74 -16.67 -5.31
N ASN A 155 -3.79 -17.18 -4.53
CA ASN A 155 -2.37 -17.30 -4.90
C ASN A 155 -1.60 -15.97 -5.11
N GLU A 156 -2.19 -14.81 -4.80
CA GLU A 156 -1.52 -13.50 -4.94
C GLU A 156 -1.64 -12.65 -3.67
N PRO A 157 -0.58 -12.58 -2.83
CA PRO A 157 -0.68 -11.99 -1.49
C PRO A 157 -0.46 -10.47 -1.41
N ASP A 158 0.08 -9.78 -2.43
CA ASP A 158 0.46 -8.35 -2.35
C ASP A 158 -0.31 -7.43 -3.32
N VAL A 159 -1.52 -7.84 -3.71
CA VAL A 159 -2.37 -7.07 -4.62
C VAL A 159 -2.90 -5.81 -3.91
N LYS A 160 -2.90 -4.69 -4.64
CA LYS A 160 -3.27 -3.35 -4.13
C LYS A 160 -4.23 -2.68 -5.09
N ILE A 161 -4.92 -1.66 -4.61
CA ILE A 161 -5.80 -0.81 -5.41
C ILE A 161 -5.21 0.60 -5.42
N VAL A 162 -4.90 1.11 -6.61
CA VAL A 162 -4.62 2.52 -6.83
C VAL A 162 -5.95 3.24 -6.94
N SER A 163 -6.22 4.11 -5.98
CA SER A 163 -7.50 4.78 -5.83
C SER A 163 -7.34 6.29 -5.95
N GLY A 164 -8.32 6.94 -6.57
CA GLY A 164 -8.42 8.38 -6.73
C GLY A 164 -9.85 8.85 -6.51
N ILE A 165 -10.01 9.93 -5.75
CA ILE A 165 -11.30 10.54 -5.48
C ILE A 165 -11.23 12.06 -5.68
N ASP A 166 -12.25 12.63 -6.29
CA ASP A 166 -12.42 14.07 -6.39
C ASP A 166 -12.81 14.68 -5.03
N ASP A 167 -12.11 15.74 -4.64
CA ASP A 167 -12.22 16.36 -3.33
C ASP A 167 -13.59 16.99 -3.07
N HIS A 168 -14.25 17.51 -4.10
CA HIS A 168 -15.52 18.25 -3.99
C HIS A 168 -16.73 17.33 -4.13
N SER A 169 -16.77 16.56 -5.21
CA SER A 169 -17.90 15.68 -5.54
C SER A 169 -17.86 14.33 -4.83
N ARG A 170 -16.71 13.92 -4.28
CA ARG A 170 -16.46 12.54 -3.80
C ARG A 170 -16.56 11.49 -4.90
N PHE A 171 -16.52 11.91 -6.17
CA PHE A 171 -16.55 11.00 -7.30
C PHE A 171 -15.25 10.20 -7.36
N CYS A 172 -15.36 8.89 -7.50
CA CYS A 172 -14.21 8.03 -7.67
C CYS A 172 -13.74 8.11 -9.13
N VAL A 173 -12.59 8.75 -9.32
CA VAL A 173 -11.98 8.97 -10.64
C VAL A 173 -11.04 7.82 -11.03
N SER A 174 -10.56 7.05 -10.06
CA SER A 174 -9.67 5.90 -10.32
C SER A 174 -9.84 4.83 -9.23
N ALA A 175 -9.87 3.57 -9.65
CA ALA A 175 -9.91 2.40 -8.78
C ALA A 175 -9.34 1.18 -9.53
N GLN A 176 -8.02 1.11 -9.67
CA GLN A 176 -7.35 0.04 -10.42
C GLN A 176 -6.62 -0.93 -9.52
N ILE A 177 -6.90 -2.22 -9.70
CA ILE A 177 -6.24 -3.34 -9.03
C ILE A 177 -4.91 -3.60 -9.73
N VAL A 178 -3.84 -3.63 -8.93
CA VAL A 178 -2.47 -3.83 -9.42
C VAL A 178 -1.82 -4.95 -8.61
N ALA A 179 -1.15 -5.87 -9.30
CA ALA A 179 -0.42 -6.97 -8.67
C ALA A 179 0.71 -6.47 -7.75
N ARG A 180 1.33 -5.33 -8.10
CA ARG A 180 2.28 -4.61 -7.23
C ARG A 180 2.13 -3.10 -7.40
N ALA A 181 2.05 -2.40 -6.28
CA ALA A 181 2.07 -0.94 -6.24
C ALA A 181 3.49 -0.39 -6.48
N THR A 182 3.88 -0.34 -7.76
CA THR A 182 5.11 0.32 -8.22
C THR A 182 4.76 1.62 -8.95
N ALA A 183 5.77 2.44 -9.29
CA ALA A 183 5.53 3.75 -9.93
C ALA A 183 4.73 3.65 -11.24
N ARG A 184 5.03 2.65 -12.08
CA ARG A 184 4.42 2.51 -13.41
C ARG A 184 2.91 2.23 -13.35
N PRO A 185 2.40 1.21 -12.65
CA PRO A 185 0.96 0.97 -12.53
C PRO A 185 0.19 2.15 -11.92
N THR A 186 0.78 2.85 -10.95
CA THR A 186 0.17 4.05 -10.37
C THR A 186 0.06 5.18 -11.40
N CYS A 187 1.08 5.38 -12.22
CA CYS A 187 1.08 6.38 -13.29
C CYS A 187 0.12 6.00 -14.42
N GLU A 188 0.01 4.71 -14.77
CA GLU A 188 -0.95 4.21 -15.76
C GLU A 188 -2.40 4.41 -15.29
N ALA A 189 -2.66 4.19 -14.00
CA ALA A 189 -3.96 4.45 -13.38
C ALA A 189 -4.33 5.95 -13.38
N LEU A 190 -3.36 6.82 -13.10
CA LEU A 190 -3.54 8.28 -13.22
C LEU A 190 -3.81 8.69 -14.67
N ALA A 191 -2.99 8.23 -15.62
CA ALA A 191 -3.16 8.54 -17.03
C ALA A 191 -4.52 8.08 -17.57
N THR A 192 -4.99 6.90 -17.14
CA THR A 192 -6.31 6.40 -17.51
C THR A 192 -7.43 7.28 -16.96
N ALA A 193 -7.32 7.74 -15.71
CA ALA A 193 -8.28 8.66 -15.13
C ALA A 193 -8.29 10.01 -15.86
N MET A 194 -7.11 10.57 -16.17
CA MET A 194 -6.98 11.84 -16.91
C MET A 194 -7.56 11.74 -18.33
N ARG A 195 -7.33 10.64 -19.04
CA ARG A 195 -7.94 10.43 -20.37
C ARG A 195 -9.47 10.36 -20.31
N ARG A 196 -10.02 9.79 -19.24
CA ARG A 196 -11.47 9.61 -19.11
C ARG A 196 -12.19 10.87 -18.64
N PHE A 197 -11.57 11.65 -17.76
CA PHE A 197 -12.25 12.74 -17.04
C PHE A 197 -11.59 14.12 -17.20
N GLY A 198 -10.44 14.20 -17.86
CA GLY A 198 -9.63 15.41 -17.96
C GLY A 198 -8.58 15.54 -16.84
N CYS A 199 -7.75 16.59 -16.90
CA CYS A 199 -6.71 16.85 -15.91
C CYS A 199 -7.25 17.71 -14.75
N PRO A 200 -7.08 17.29 -13.48
CA PRO A 200 -7.42 18.15 -12.35
C PRO A 200 -6.41 19.30 -12.20
N ALA A 201 -6.79 20.38 -11.51
CA ALA A 201 -5.86 21.47 -11.21
C ALA A 201 -4.75 21.04 -10.22
N GLU A 202 -5.11 20.19 -9.25
CA GLU A 202 -4.20 19.72 -8.22
C GLU A 202 -4.40 18.21 -7.93
N ILE A 203 -3.34 17.54 -7.49
CA ILE A 203 -3.39 16.18 -6.95
C ILE A 203 -2.77 16.17 -5.56
N LEU A 204 -3.44 15.56 -4.58
CA LEU A 204 -2.93 15.35 -3.23
C LEU A 204 -2.63 13.87 -3.01
N THR A 205 -1.38 13.55 -2.64
CA THR A 205 -0.98 12.18 -2.25
C THR A 205 -0.26 12.16 -0.92
N ASP A 206 -0.08 10.95 -0.38
CA ASP A 206 0.85 10.73 0.71
C ASP A 206 2.32 10.87 0.24
N ASN A 207 3.26 10.78 1.18
CA ASN A 207 4.70 10.87 0.90
C ASN A 207 5.31 9.52 0.50
N ALA A 208 4.53 8.56 -0.01
CA ALA A 208 5.10 7.29 -0.43
C ALA A 208 6.06 7.49 -1.60
N LYS A 209 7.12 6.66 -1.65
CA LYS A 209 8.16 6.70 -2.70
C LYS A 209 7.63 6.53 -4.12
N VAL A 210 6.41 6.00 -4.26
CA VAL A 210 5.70 5.82 -5.52
C VAL A 210 5.21 7.16 -6.10
N PHE A 211 4.87 8.10 -5.23
CA PHE A 211 4.37 9.42 -5.60
C PHE A 211 5.45 10.49 -5.60
N THR A 212 6.45 10.40 -4.71
CA THR A 212 7.50 11.42 -4.63
C THR A 212 8.87 10.89 -4.20
N GLY A 213 9.93 11.47 -4.77
CA GLY A 213 11.33 11.20 -4.44
C GLY A 213 11.88 12.08 -3.31
N ARG A 214 11.08 13.01 -2.78
CA ARG A 214 11.53 14.13 -1.92
C ARG A 214 12.22 13.73 -0.63
N PHE A 215 11.95 12.52 -0.12
CA PHE A 215 12.51 12.00 1.14
C PHE A 215 13.40 10.75 0.96
N GLY A 216 13.75 10.38 -0.28
CA GLY A 216 14.66 9.27 -0.58
C GLY A 216 16.12 9.70 -0.76
N PRO A 217 17.11 8.81 -0.57
CA PRO A 217 18.51 9.11 -0.89
C PRO A 217 18.69 9.16 -2.42
N GLY A 218 18.49 10.34 -3.01
CA GLY A 218 18.60 10.59 -4.45
C GLY A 218 17.52 11.55 -4.93
N THR A 219 17.84 12.84 -4.99
CA THR A 219 16.95 13.93 -5.43
C THR A 219 16.77 13.90 -6.95
N GLY A 220 15.86 13.05 -7.44
CA GLY A 220 15.37 13.06 -8.82
C GLY A 220 13.85 13.15 -8.85
N GLU A 221 13.30 13.82 -9.87
CA GLU A 221 11.86 13.87 -10.17
C GLU A 221 11.36 12.44 -10.44
N VAL A 222 10.28 12.04 -9.75
CA VAL A 222 9.65 10.73 -9.95
C VAL A 222 8.70 10.83 -11.14
N LEU A 223 8.45 9.71 -11.83
CA LEU A 223 7.54 9.66 -13.00
C LEU A 223 6.18 10.32 -12.72
N PHE A 224 5.66 10.18 -11.50
CA PHE A 224 4.41 10.81 -11.07
C PHE A 224 4.49 12.34 -11.04
N ASP A 225 5.57 12.91 -10.47
CA ASP A 225 5.82 14.36 -10.46
C ASP A 225 5.94 14.91 -11.89
N ARG A 226 6.61 14.15 -12.78
CA ARG A 226 6.76 14.50 -14.19
C ARG A 226 5.41 14.58 -14.90
N ILE A 227 4.58 13.54 -14.79
CA ILE A 227 3.25 13.49 -15.41
C ILE A 227 2.39 14.65 -14.94
N CYS A 228 2.43 14.96 -13.63
CA CYS A 228 1.71 16.09 -13.08
C CYS A 228 2.19 17.40 -13.72
N ARG A 229 3.50 17.65 -13.75
CA ARG A 229 4.09 18.86 -14.33
C ARG A 229 3.76 19.03 -15.82
N GLU A 230 3.86 17.97 -16.60
CA GLU A 230 3.59 18.00 -18.06
C GLU A 230 2.12 18.27 -18.39
N ASN A 231 1.21 17.91 -17.48
CA ASN A 231 -0.22 18.16 -17.62
C ASN A 231 -0.68 19.42 -16.86
N GLY A 232 0.25 20.26 -16.39
CA GLY A 232 -0.06 21.49 -15.64
C GLY A 232 -0.69 21.26 -14.27
N ILE A 233 -0.59 20.05 -13.73
CA ILE A 233 -1.18 19.64 -12.45
C ILE A 233 -0.21 19.96 -11.32
N LYS A 234 -0.71 20.67 -10.31
CA LYS A 234 0.07 20.94 -9.10
C LYS A 234 0.00 19.75 -8.14
N HIS A 235 1.13 19.07 -7.95
CA HIS A 235 1.23 17.96 -6.99
C HIS A 235 1.45 18.49 -5.56
N LEU A 236 0.50 18.17 -4.68
CA LEU A 236 0.50 18.47 -3.26
C LEU A 236 0.83 17.21 -2.46
N LEU A 237 1.66 17.37 -1.43
CA LEU A 237 2.02 16.29 -0.52
C LEU A 237 1.42 16.56 0.85
N THR A 238 0.93 15.51 1.50
CA THR A 238 0.56 15.58 2.92
C THR A 238 1.73 16.06 3.78
N ALA A 239 1.46 16.93 4.75
CA ALA A 239 2.47 17.31 5.72
C ALA A 239 2.87 16.09 6.57
N PRO A 240 4.16 15.92 6.90
CA PRO A 240 4.61 14.84 7.78
C PRO A 240 3.83 14.87 9.10
N ARG A 241 3.28 13.72 9.51
CA ARG A 241 2.46 13.57 10.73
C ARG A 241 1.13 14.34 10.72
N SER A 242 0.57 14.65 9.55
CA SER A 242 -0.76 15.25 9.39
C SER A 242 -1.76 14.27 8.75
N PRO A 243 -2.23 13.24 9.49
CA PRO A 243 -3.13 12.20 8.99
C PRO A 243 -4.53 12.72 8.59
N THR A 244 -4.81 14.01 8.81
CA THR A 244 -6.11 14.63 8.55
C THR A 244 -6.29 15.11 7.12
N THR A 245 -5.20 15.19 6.34
CA THR A 245 -5.19 15.81 5.00
C THR A 245 -5.86 14.92 3.95
N THR A 246 -5.68 13.60 4.03
CA THR A 246 -6.25 12.58 3.10
C THR A 246 -7.54 11.94 3.63
N GLY A 247 -8.26 12.63 4.52
CA GLY A 247 -9.42 12.05 5.20
C GLY A 247 -10.57 11.60 4.29
N LYS A 248 -10.65 12.13 3.05
CA LYS A 248 -11.72 11.78 2.09
C LYS A 248 -11.42 10.45 1.40
N VAL A 249 -10.21 10.28 0.87
CA VAL A 249 -9.79 9.00 0.27
C VAL A 249 -9.74 7.89 1.32
N GLU A 250 -9.28 8.16 2.54
CA GLU A 250 -9.35 7.19 3.64
C GLU A 250 -10.79 6.81 4.01
N ARG A 251 -11.72 7.77 3.99
CA ARG A 251 -13.13 7.50 4.23
C ARG A 251 -13.72 6.63 3.12
N TRP A 252 -13.31 6.85 1.88
CA TRP A 252 -13.66 6.00 0.75
C TRP A 252 -13.11 4.59 0.93
N HIS A 253 -11.85 4.41 1.35
CA HIS A 253 -11.29 3.08 1.65
C HIS A 253 -12.05 2.34 2.75
N LYS A 254 -12.56 3.05 3.76
CA LYS A 254 -13.42 2.44 4.78
C LYS A 254 -14.73 1.92 4.18
N THR A 255 -15.30 2.65 3.23
CA THR A 255 -16.49 2.21 2.48
C THR A 255 -16.16 1.01 1.60
N LEU A 256 -15.09 1.08 0.81
CA LEU A 256 -14.59 -0.02 -0.03
C LEU A 256 -14.38 -1.30 0.80
N ARG A 257 -13.71 -1.19 1.95
CA ARG A 257 -13.48 -2.35 2.82
C ARG A 257 -14.78 -2.95 3.37
N ALA A 258 -15.72 -2.12 3.79
CA ALA A 258 -16.97 -2.58 4.39
C ALA A 258 -17.97 -3.14 3.37
N GLU A 259 -18.06 -2.51 2.20
CA GLU A 259 -19.08 -2.82 1.19
C GLU A 259 -18.57 -3.76 0.09
N PHE A 260 -17.29 -3.70 -0.27
CA PHE A 260 -16.73 -4.46 -1.39
C PHE A 260 -15.76 -5.57 -0.97
N LEU A 261 -14.85 -5.36 -0.02
CA LEU A 261 -13.81 -6.35 0.31
C LEU A 261 -14.21 -7.33 1.44
N ASN A 262 -15.20 -6.98 2.26
CA ASN A 262 -15.53 -7.75 3.45
C ASN A 262 -15.98 -9.17 3.09
N GLY A 263 -15.27 -10.18 3.60
CA GLY A 263 -15.60 -11.60 3.42
C GLY A 263 -15.37 -12.16 2.00
N ARG A 264 -14.78 -11.38 1.08
CA ARG A 264 -14.59 -11.80 -0.32
C ARG A 264 -13.15 -12.21 -0.61
N VAL A 265 -13.01 -13.24 -1.45
CA VAL A 265 -11.76 -13.71 -2.04
C VAL A 265 -12.02 -13.89 -3.53
N PHE A 266 -11.17 -13.31 -4.35
CA PHE A 266 -11.33 -13.35 -5.81
C PHE A 266 -10.37 -14.38 -6.42
N ASP A 267 -10.75 -14.93 -7.57
CA ASP A 267 -9.94 -15.94 -8.26
C ASP A 267 -8.84 -15.33 -9.13
N SER A 268 -9.05 -14.13 -9.69
CA SER A 268 -8.05 -13.42 -10.50
C SER A 268 -8.16 -11.90 -10.36
N ILE A 269 -7.10 -11.18 -10.76
CA ILE A 269 -7.10 -9.71 -10.83
C ILE A 269 -8.20 -9.20 -11.77
N ASP A 270 -8.33 -9.78 -12.96
CA ASP A 270 -9.30 -9.32 -13.96
C ASP A 270 -10.74 -9.49 -13.48
N HIS A 271 -11.04 -10.63 -12.85
CA HIS A 271 -12.36 -10.86 -12.25
C HIS A 271 -12.64 -9.82 -11.16
N ALA A 272 -11.67 -9.61 -10.26
CA ALA A 272 -11.80 -8.62 -9.20
C ALA A 272 -11.95 -7.19 -9.74
N GLN A 273 -11.28 -6.85 -10.83
CA GLN A 273 -11.35 -5.53 -11.46
C GLN A 273 -12.75 -5.30 -12.03
N GLY A 274 -13.31 -6.26 -12.77
CA GLY A 274 -14.67 -6.14 -13.30
C GLY A 274 -15.73 -6.04 -12.20
N GLU A 275 -15.54 -6.71 -11.06
CA GLU A 275 -16.42 -6.55 -9.90
C GLU A 275 -16.25 -5.19 -9.22
N LEU A 276 -15.01 -4.69 -9.14
CA LEU A 276 -14.69 -3.39 -8.58
C LEU A 276 -15.29 -2.26 -9.43
N ASP A 277 -15.19 -2.36 -10.76
CA ASP A 277 -15.75 -1.39 -11.70
C ASP A 277 -17.27 -1.29 -11.56
N ARG A 278 -17.97 -2.43 -11.47
CA ARG A 278 -19.42 -2.47 -11.18
C ARG A 278 -19.76 -1.79 -9.85
N TRP A 279 -18.96 -2.03 -8.82
CA TRP A 279 -19.17 -1.41 -7.52
C TRP A 279 -18.89 0.11 -7.54
N VAL A 280 -17.86 0.54 -8.28
CA VAL A 280 -17.51 1.96 -8.46
C VAL A 280 -18.61 2.70 -9.22
N GLU A 281 -19.19 2.07 -10.25
CA GLU A 281 -20.33 2.61 -10.99
C GLU A 281 -21.50 2.90 -10.04
N HIS A 282 -21.90 1.91 -9.25
CA HIS A 282 -22.94 2.08 -8.24
C HIS A 282 -22.56 3.13 -7.18
N TYR A 283 -21.31 3.15 -6.73
CA TYR A 283 -20.81 4.15 -5.78
C TYR A 283 -20.95 5.57 -6.33
N ASN A 284 -20.63 5.77 -7.61
CA ASN A 284 -20.64 7.08 -8.25
C ASN A 284 -22.05 7.56 -8.62
N HIS A 285 -22.92 6.67 -9.09
CA HIS A 285 -24.21 7.05 -9.69
C HIS A 285 -25.41 6.90 -8.76
N ASP A 286 -25.41 5.89 -7.89
CA ASP A 286 -26.61 5.56 -7.10
C ASP A 286 -26.43 5.77 -5.60
N ARG A 287 -25.22 5.55 -5.09
CA ARG A 287 -24.97 5.45 -3.65
C ARG A 287 -25.16 6.81 -2.96
N PRO A 288 -26.08 6.92 -1.98
CA PRO A 288 -26.28 8.17 -1.27
C PRO A 288 -25.10 8.52 -0.37
N HIS A 289 -24.52 9.71 -0.55
CA HIS A 289 -23.29 10.10 0.13
C HIS A 289 -23.52 11.17 1.22
N GLN A 290 -23.46 10.73 2.48
CA GLN A 290 -23.68 11.59 3.67
C GLN A 290 -22.71 12.79 3.78
N GLY A 291 -21.53 12.69 3.20
CA GLY A 291 -20.54 13.78 3.21
C GLY A 291 -20.92 14.97 2.33
N ILE A 292 -21.85 14.79 1.39
CA ILE A 292 -22.24 15.77 0.38
C ILE A 292 -23.77 15.92 0.30
N GLY A 293 -24.45 15.78 1.45
CA GLY A 293 -25.90 16.03 1.52
C GLY A 293 -26.79 14.91 0.98
N MET A 294 -26.33 13.65 0.99
CA MET A 294 -27.06 12.48 0.47
C MET A 294 -27.16 12.39 -1.05
N VAL A 295 -26.54 13.32 -1.76
CA VAL A 295 -26.46 13.32 -3.22
C VAL A 295 -25.46 12.26 -3.69
N ALA A 296 -25.70 11.66 -4.85
CA ALA A 296 -24.76 10.74 -5.50
C ALA A 296 -23.53 11.52 -6.01
N PRO A 297 -22.30 10.97 -5.94
CA PRO A 297 -21.11 11.68 -6.36
C PRO A 297 -21.17 12.26 -7.79
N TRP A 298 -21.76 11.52 -8.73
CA TRP A 298 -21.93 11.95 -10.13
C TRP A 298 -22.68 13.26 -10.26
N GLU A 299 -23.73 13.48 -9.47
CA GLU A 299 -24.56 14.70 -9.54
C GLU A 299 -23.76 15.97 -9.22
N ARG A 300 -22.74 15.89 -8.38
CA ARG A 300 -21.83 17.02 -8.13
C ARG A 300 -20.70 17.08 -9.15
N PHE A 301 -20.22 15.92 -9.62
CA PHE A 301 -19.11 15.85 -10.56
C PHE A 301 -19.48 16.36 -11.96
N ARG A 302 -20.67 16.02 -12.46
CA ARG A 302 -21.16 16.48 -13.77
C ARG A 302 -21.35 17.99 -13.89
N LEU A 303 -21.38 18.70 -12.76
CA LEU A 303 -21.47 20.16 -12.68
C LEU A 303 -20.09 20.83 -12.73
N ALA A 304 -19.02 20.05 -12.93
CA ALA A 304 -17.68 20.58 -13.11
C ALA A 304 -17.65 21.57 -14.29
N PRO A 305 -17.01 22.73 -14.15
CA PRO A 305 -16.76 23.60 -15.29
C PRO A 305 -15.93 22.83 -16.32
N THR A 306 -16.37 22.78 -17.58
CA THR A 306 -15.73 22.06 -18.71
C THR A 306 -14.39 22.70 -19.14
N ALA A 307 -13.72 23.46 -18.27
CA ALA A 307 -12.56 24.29 -18.59
C ALA A 307 -11.23 23.69 -18.14
N LEU A 308 -11.10 22.37 -18.21
CA LEU A 308 -9.82 21.71 -17.95
C LEU A 308 -9.33 21.13 -19.27
N GLY A 309 -8.20 21.67 -19.74
CA GLY A 309 -7.66 21.42 -21.06
C GLY A 309 -7.56 19.94 -21.39
N GLU A 310 -7.59 19.65 -22.70
CA GLU A 310 -7.35 18.31 -23.18
C GLU A 310 -6.03 17.79 -22.60
N PRO A 311 -6.05 16.60 -22.01
CA PRO A 311 -4.90 16.12 -21.27
C PRO A 311 -3.80 15.83 -22.31
N ASN A 312 -2.63 16.47 -22.16
CA ASN A 312 -1.48 16.20 -23.03
C ASN A 312 -0.86 14.86 -22.61
N VAL A 313 -1.59 13.79 -22.89
CA VAL A 313 -1.28 12.41 -22.51
C VAL A 313 -0.69 11.74 -23.74
N GLU A 314 0.42 12.28 -24.22
CA GLU A 314 1.45 11.43 -24.80
C GLU A 314 2.09 10.66 -23.64
N VAL A 315 1.35 9.69 -23.10
CA VAL A 315 2.05 8.50 -22.64
C VAL A 315 2.52 7.88 -23.93
N GLU A 316 3.72 8.23 -24.38
CA GLU A 316 4.50 7.29 -25.16
C GLU A 316 4.44 6.02 -24.33
N VAL A 317 3.63 5.08 -24.81
CA VAL A 317 3.80 3.68 -24.51
C VAL A 317 5.22 3.45 -25.00
N CYS A 318 6.17 3.56 -24.08
CA CYS A 318 7.48 3.01 -24.28
C CYS A 318 7.20 1.50 -24.22
N ASP A 319 6.68 0.99 -25.35
CA ASP A 319 6.71 -0.40 -25.69
C ASP A 319 8.13 -0.84 -25.37
N PRO A 320 8.35 -1.96 -24.67
CA PRO A 320 9.68 -2.55 -24.61
C PRO A 320 10.21 -2.96 -26.01
N ALA A 321 9.47 -2.67 -27.08
CA ALA A 321 9.83 -2.88 -28.49
C ALA A 321 9.60 -1.66 -29.41
N GLY A 322 9.19 -0.49 -28.90
CA GLY A 322 8.92 0.71 -29.71
C GLY A 322 10.06 1.71 -29.59
N ALA A 323 11.07 1.56 -30.45
CA ALA A 323 12.28 2.38 -30.52
C ALA A 323 12.94 2.64 -29.15
N MET A 324 13.71 1.65 -28.65
CA MET A 324 14.63 1.87 -27.54
C MET A 324 15.39 3.19 -27.77
N PRO A 325 15.34 4.18 -26.86
CA PRO A 325 16.37 5.22 -26.85
C PRO A 325 17.69 4.47 -26.77
N GLU A 326 18.63 4.72 -27.70
CA GLU A 326 19.88 3.93 -27.81
C GLU A 326 20.41 3.66 -26.38
N THR A 327 20.38 2.42 -25.89
CA THR A 327 20.79 2.11 -24.51
C THR A 327 22.20 1.57 -24.49
N ALA A 328 23.02 2.04 -23.56
CA ALA A 328 24.37 1.55 -23.37
C ALA A 328 24.46 0.60 -22.17
N THR A 329 24.98 -0.61 -22.37
CA THR A 329 25.32 -1.49 -21.24
C THR A 329 26.67 -1.10 -20.64
N ARG A 330 26.73 -0.93 -19.31
CA ARG A 330 27.96 -0.68 -18.56
C ARG A 330 28.04 -1.56 -17.32
N ARG A 331 29.25 -2.09 -17.08
CA ARG A 331 29.54 -2.85 -15.87
C ARG A 331 29.86 -1.92 -14.71
N VAL A 332 29.22 -2.15 -13.56
CA VAL A 332 29.43 -1.36 -12.35
C VAL A 332 30.79 -1.72 -11.74
N GLY A 333 31.63 -0.71 -11.49
CA GLY A 333 32.91 -0.89 -10.82
C GLY A 333 32.76 -1.35 -9.36
N ARG A 334 33.84 -1.86 -8.76
CA ARG A 334 33.85 -2.32 -7.35
C ARG A 334 33.44 -1.24 -6.34
N ASN A 335 33.55 0.03 -6.70
CA ASN A 335 33.15 1.18 -5.90
C ASN A 335 31.70 1.64 -6.15
N GLY A 336 30.90 0.87 -6.90
CA GLY A 336 29.51 1.19 -7.19
C GLY A 336 29.30 2.33 -8.18
N THR A 337 30.30 2.62 -9.02
CA THR A 337 30.22 3.69 -10.04
C THR A 337 30.35 3.14 -11.46
N ILE A 338 29.73 3.83 -12.41
CA ILE A 338 29.85 3.58 -13.84
C ILE A 338 30.40 4.83 -14.54
N SER A 339 31.10 4.64 -15.64
CA SER A 339 31.57 5.72 -16.50
C SER A 339 30.77 5.72 -17.80
N PHE A 340 30.14 6.86 -18.11
CA PHE A 340 29.33 7.07 -19.30
C PHE A 340 29.60 8.46 -19.90
N ALA A 341 29.85 8.52 -21.21
CA ALA A 341 30.15 9.76 -21.94
C ALA A 341 31.23 10.66 -21.26
N ALA A 342 32.26 10.03 -20.68
CA ALA A 342 33.34 10.67 -19.89
C ALA A 342 32.92 11.27 -18.52
N ALA A 343 31.68 11.09 -18.10
CA ALA A 343 31.20 11.41 -16.75
C ALA A 343 31.04 10.15 -15.88
N LYS A 344 31.17 10.30 -14.56
CA LYS A 344 30.99 9.20 -13.59
C LYS A 344 29.62 9.30 -12.92
N TYR A 345 28.91 8.19 -12.85
CA TYR A 345 27.59 8.06 -12.25
C TYR A 345 27.60 7.02 -11.14
N ARG A 346 26.90 7.29 -10.04
CA ARG A 346 26.87 6.40 -8.86
C ARG A 346 25.60 5.55 -8.92
N VAL A 347 25.76 4.24 -8.90
CA VAL A 347 24.67 3.24 -8.98
C VAL A 347 24.48 2.50 -7.65
N GLY A 348 25.55 2.40 -6.87
CA GLY A 348 25.58 1.72 -5.57
C GLY A 348 26.52 0.52 -5.57
N VAL A 349 27.18 0.28 -4.44
CA VAL A 349 28.20 -0.78 -4.28
C VAL A 349 27.60 -2.19 -4.39
N TRP A 350 26.33 -2.36 -4.01
CA TRP A 350 25.57 -3.61 -4.09
C TRP A 350 25.41 -4.19 -5.51
N LEU A 351 25.64 -3.38 -6.55
CA LEU A 351 25.58 -3.79 -7.95
C LEU A 351 26.98 -3.96 -8.55
N ALA A 352 28.04 -3.87 -7.73
CA ALA A 352 29.42 -4.04 -8.18
C ALA A 352 29.59 -5.36 -8.96
N GLY A 353 30.13 -5.25 -10.16
CA GLY A 353 30.35 -6.38 -11.05
C GLY A 353 29.11 -6.83 -11.84
N GLN A 354 27.95 -6.21 -11.66
CA GLN A 354 26.74 -6.42 -12.48
C GLN A 354 26.71 -5.45 -13.67
N ASP A 355 25.99 -5.84 -14.72
CA ASP A 355 25.76 -5.02 -15.90
C ASP A 355 24.48 -4.22 -15.74
N VAL A 356 24.56 -2.92 -16.01
CA VAL A 356 23.43 -1.99 -15.96
C VAL A 356 23.23 -1.34 -17.32
N GLN A 357 21.98 -1.14 -17.70
CA GLN A 357 21.59 -0.44 -18.91
C GLN A 357 21.46 1.05 -18.62
N ILE A 358 21.99 1.88 -19.50
CA ILE A 358 21.93 3.32 -19.40
C ILE A 358 21.08 3.84 -20.55
N ALA A 359 20.01 4.56 -20.23
CA ALA A 359 19.22 5.31 -21.19
C ALA A 359 19.40 6.81 -20.91
N CYS A 360 19.55 7.61 -21.95
CA CYS A 360 19.60 9.07 -21.83
C CYS A 360 18.35 9.64 -22.49
N ASP A 361 17.58 10.40 -21.72
CA ASP A 361 16.37 11.05 -22.18
C ASP A 361 16.29 12.45 -21.55
N SER A 362 16.01 13.47 -22.38
CA SER A 362 15.66 14.82 -21.94
C SER A 362 16.62 15.43 -20.90
N GLY A 363 17.93 15.17 -21.04
CA GLY A 363 18.96 15.69 -20.12
C GLY A 363 19.10 14.90 -18.81
N LEU A 364 18.51 13.72 -18.71
CA LEU A 364 18.63 12.79 -17.60
C LEU A 364 19.26 11.48 -18.05
N VAL A 365 19.97 10.84 -17.11
CA VAL A 365 20.64 9.56 -17.28
C VAL A 365 19.96 8.55 -16.38
N HIS A 366 19.20 7.66 -17.00
CA HIS A 366 18.46 6.58 -16.35
C HIS A 366 19.31 5.30 -16.34
N ILE A 367 19.47 4.70 -15.16
CA ILE A 367 20.28 3.50 -14.96
C ILE A 367 19.36 2.37 -14.54
N HIS A 368 19.24 1.36 -15.39
CA HIS A 368 18.38 0.19 -15.20
C HIS A 368 19.22 -1.06 -14.92
N HIS A 369 18.70 -1.98 -14.13
CA HIS A 369 19.24 -3.33 -13.98
C HIS A 369 18.10 -4.31 -14.14
N ARG A 370 18.24 -5.24 -15.10
CA ARG A 370 17.20 -6.24 -15.43
C ARG A 370 15.82 -5.61 -15.66
N GLY A 371 15.79 -4.49 -16.39
CA GLY A 371 14.55 -3.76 -16.69
C GLY A 371 14.03 -2.84 -15.57
N VAL A 372 14.62 -2.86 -14.37
CA VAL A 372 14.19 -2.02 -13.24
C VAL A 372 15.07 -0.77 -13.14
N LEU A 373 14.47 0.42 -13.12
CA LEU A 373 15.17 1.68 -12.90
C LEU A 373 15.75 1.72 -11.47
N ILE A 374 17.07 1.78 -11.36
CA ILE A 374 17.78 1.84 -10.06
C ILE A 374 18.09 3.27 -9.67
N ALA A 375 18.51 4.09 -10.63
CA ALA A 375 18.98 5.44 -10.36
C ALA A 375 18.78 6.35 -11.57
N THR A 376 18.31 7.57 -11.30
CA THR A 376 18.25 8.65 -12.29
C THR A 376 19.23 9.73 -11.87
N HIS A 377 20.08 10.17 -12.79
CA HIS A 377 21.03 11.25 -12.56
C HIS A 377 20.80 12.38 -13.56
N ALA A 378 21.00 13.63 -13.14
CA ALA A 378 21.13 14.73 -14.09
C ALA A 378 22.32 14.50 -15.03
N ARG A 379 22.18 14.89 -16.29
CA ARG A 379 23.27 14.84 -17.27
C ARG A 379 24.44 15.71 -16.80
N ARG A 380 25.61 15.08 -16.65
CA ARG A 380 26.88 15.71 -16.28
C ARG A 380 27.92 15.62 -17.40
N HIS A 381 27.56 15.00 -18.51
CA HIS A 381 28.39 14.93 -19.72
C HIS A 381 27.86 15.90 -20.77
N ARG A 382 28.71 16.27 -21.72
CA ARG A 382 28.31 17.13 -22.83
C ARG A 382 27.49 16.33 -23.85
N ALA A 383 26.46 16.95 -24.43
CA ALA A 383 25.50 16.31 -25.33
C ALA A 383 26.13 15.72 -26.61
N ASP A 384 27.24 16.31 -27.09
CA ASP A 384 28.04 15.81 -28.21
C ASP A 384 28.66 14.42 -27.94
N ARG A 385 28.81 14.04 -26.67
CA ARG A 385 29.41 12.76 -26.26
C ARG A 385 28.39 11.66 -25.94
N GLU A 386 27.09 11.96 -26.04
CA GLU A 386 26.00 10.99 -25.84
C GLU A 386 26.03 9.89 -26.90
N ARG A 387 25.91 10.24 -28.19
CA ARG A 387 25.88 9.29 -29.31
C ARG A 387 27.13 8.38 -29.37
N PRO A 388 28.36 8.87 -29.21
CA PRO A 388 29.55 8.01 -29.10
C PRO A 388 29.54 7.12 -27.84
N GLY A 389 28.98 7.63 -26.74
CA GLY A 389 28.81 6.87 -25.49
C GLY A 389 27.81 5.72 -25.64
N LEU A 390 26.74 5.93 -26.40
CA LEU A 390 25.70 4.94 -26.67
C LEU A 390 26.16 3.84 -27.63
N ARG A 391 26.90 4.22 -28.68
CA ARG A 391 27.46 3.28 -29.69
C ARG A 391 28.70 2.55 -29.24
N ARG A 392 29.32 2.96 -28.13
CA ARG A 392 30.51 2.28 -27.60
C ARG A 392 30.11 0.92 -27.04
N ALA A 393 30.41 -0.13 -27.81
CA ALA A 393 30.32 -1.50 -27.38
C ALA A 393 30.95 -1.66 -25.98
N PRO A 394 30.38 -2.51 -25.10
CA PRO A 394 31.01 -2.78 -23.83
C PRO A 394 32.45 -3.15 -24.13
N ARG A 395 33.40 -2.47 -23.46
CA ARG A 395 34.77 -2.98 -23.42
C ARG A 395 34.62 -4.37 -22.81
N ARG A 396 34.56 -5.41 -23.65
CA ARG A 396 35.02 -6.74 -23.27
C ARG A 396 36.37 -6.40 -22.68
N SER A 397 36.49 -6.49 -21.36
CA SER A 397 37.78 -6.83 -20.80
C SER A 397 38.19 -8.00 -21.67
N ALA A 398 39.22 -7.81 -22.49
CA ALA A 398 39.76 -8.92 -23.27
C ALA A 398 39.89 -10.02 -22.22
N THR A 399 39.03 -11.04 -22.34
CA THR A 399 39.22 -12.29 -21.64
C THR A 399 40.54 -12.70 -22.24
N ARG A 400 41.62 -12.42 -21.50
CA ARG A 400 42.96 -12.78 -21.90
C ARG A 400 42.83 -14.27 -22.14
N ALA A 401 42.86 -14.65 -23.41
CA ALA A 401 42.73 -16.03 -23.81
C ALA A 401 43.73 -16.81 -22.96
N GLN A 402 43.21 -17.68 -22.11
CA GLN A 402 44.03 -18.69 -21.48
C GLN A 402 44.56 -19.55 -22.63
N ARG A 403 45.80 -19.28 -23.04
CA ARG A 403 46.58 -20.29 -23.73
C ARG A 403 47.07 -21.27 -22.65
N PRO A 404 46.89 -22.60 -22.85
CA PRO A 404 47.34 -23.57 -21.88
C PRO A 404 48.88 -23.54 -21.74
N THR A 405 49.30 -23.64 -20.48
CA THR A 405 50.49 -24.34 -19.95
C THR A 405 51.68 -24.51 -20.88
N ALA A 406 52.73 -23.75 -20.61
CA ALA A 406 54.10 -24.24 -20.72
C ALA A 406 54.72 -24.21 -19.32
N SER A 407 55.31 -25.33 -18.94
CA SER A 407 55.91 -25.69 -17.66
C SER A 407 56.96 -24.67 -17.20
N ALA A 408 56.52 -23.54 -16.63
CA ALA A 408 57.40 -22.57 -16.03
C ALA A 408 57.69 -22.98 -14.58
N VAL A 409 58.96 -23.15 -14.25
CA VAL A 409 59.41 -23.44 -12.88
C VAL A 409 58.93 -22.30 -11.96
N THR A 410 58.13 -22.62 -10.96
CA THR A 410 57.57 -21.65 -10.01
C THR A 410 58.31 -21.71 -8.68
N VAL A 411 58.61 -20.57 -8.07
CA VAL A 411 59.17 -20.50 -6.72
C VAL A 411 58.24 -19.78 -5.76
N THR A 412 58.04 -20.33 -4.56
CA THR A 412 57.24 -19.69 -3.52
C THR A 412 58.03 -18.59 -2.83
N ARG A 413 57.41 -17.41 -2.63
CA ARG A 413 57.98 -16.23 -1.98
C ARG A 413 56.99 -15.60 -1.02
N LYS A 414 57.48 -15.10 0.11
CA LYS A 414 56.66 -14.34 1.05
C LYS A 414 56.60 -12.87 0.63
N VAL A 415 55.39 -12.31 0.60
CA VAL A 415 55.17 -10.88 0.39
C VAL A 415 55.56 -10.12 1.66
N ASP A 416 56.35 -9.07 1.52
CA ASP A 416 56.77 -8.23 2.63
C ASP A 416 55.62 -7.37 3.21
N SER A 417 55.91 -6.61 4.27
CA SER A 417 54.95 -5.69 4.92
C SER A 417 54.54 -4.52 4.02
N SER A 418 55.29 -4.23 2.96
CA SER A 418 54.97 -3.18 2.00
C SER A 418 54.04 -3.67 0.86
N GLY A 419 53.91 -4.99 0.70
CA GLY A 419 53.12 -5.63 -0.35
C GLY A 419 53.94 -6.00 -1.60
N ASN A 420 55.26 -6.07 -1.46
CA ASN A 420 56.20 -6.43 -2.52
C ASN A 420 56.80 -7.82 -2.30
N VAL A 421 57.29 -8.41 -3.39
CA VAL A 421 57.92 -9.72 -3.44
C VAL A 421 59.27 -9.54 -4.11
N SER A 422 60.33 -10.01 -3.46
CA SER A 422 61.68 -9.96 -4.02
C SER A 422 61.96 -11.21 -4.86
N PHE A 423 62.36 -11.02 -6.12
CA PHE A 423 62.74 -12.09 -7.04
C PHE A 423 63.95 -11.64 -7.89
N ALA A 424 64.98 -12.48 -7.97
CA ALA A 424 66.23 -12.20 -8.69
C ALA A 424 66.87 -10.82 -8.39
N GLY A 425 66.69 -10.32 -7.16
CA GLY A 425 67.22 -9.03 -6.71
C GLY A 425 66.33 -7.80 -7.01
N ALA A 426 65.21 -7.97 -7.72
CA ALA A 426 64.23 -6.92 -7.97
C ALA A 426 62.96 -7.11 -7.14
N ASN A 427 62.26 -6.01 -6.86
CA ASN A 427 61.01 -6.02 -6.11
C ASN A 427 59.81 -5.90 -7.04
N TYR A 428 58.88 -6.83 -6.92
CA TYR A 428 57.64 -6.90 -7.70
C TYR A 428 56.43 -6.68 -6.80
N ARG A 429 55.54 -5.78 -7.20
CA ARG A 429 54.38 -5.42 -6.38
C ARG A 429 53.29 -6.48 -6.52
N ALA A 430 53.00 -7.21 -5.44
CA ALA A 430 51.88 -8.14 -5.37
C ALA A 430 50.58 -7.43 -4.94
N GLY A 431 50.69 -6.48 -4.01
CA GLY A 431 49.56 -5.67 -3.50
C GLY A 431 49.39 -5.77 -1.98
N GLY A 432 48.80 -4.73 -1.38
CA GLY A 432 48.66 -4.61 0.09
C GLY A 432 47.81 -5.70 0.74
N THR A 433 46.84 -6.26 0.00
CA THR A 433 45.97 -7.35 0.46
C THR A 433 46.74 -8.66 0.70
N TYR A 434 47.93 -8.82 0.11
CA TYR A 434 48.71 -10.05 0.17
C TYR A 434 49.92 -9.97 1.13
N ARG A 435 50.02 -8.90 1.95
CA ARG A 435 51.11 -8.73 2.93
C ARG A 435 51.26 -9.95 3.83
N ARG A 436 52.51 -10.39 4.02
CA ARG A 436 52.90 -11.58 4.81
C ARG A 436 52.36 -12.93 4.30
N ARG A 437 51.66 -12.97 3.16
CA ARG A 437 51.23 -14.22 2.52
C ARG A 437 52.31 -14.79 1.60
N GLN A 438 52.28 -16.09 1.39
CA GLN A 438 53.12 -16.75 0.40
C GLN A 438 52.44 -16.69 -0.97
N VAL A 439 53.22 -16.37 -2.01
CA VAL A 439 52.81 -16.29 -3.40
C VAL A 439 53.80 -17.08 -4.26
N GLN A 440 53.34 -17.64 -5.37
CA GLN A 440 54.19 -18.28 -6.36
C GLN A 440 54.65 -17.22 -7.37
N VAL A 441 55.94 -17.25 -7.71
CA VAL A 441 56.54 -16.39 -8.72
C VAL A 441 57.07 -17.26 -9.85
N ALA A 442 56.65 -16.98 -11.07
CA ALA A 442 57.08 -17.65 -12.28
C ALA A 442 57.57 -16.62 -13.29
N VAL A 443 58.59 -16.97 -14.08
CA VAL A 443 59.01 -16.16 -15.23
C VAL A 443 58.46 -16.83 -16.49
N ILE A 444 57.63 -16.10 -17.23
CA ILE A 444 57.00 -16.58 -18.47
C ILE A 444 57.29 -15.57 -19.57
N GLY A 445 58.17 -15.95 -20.51
CA GLY A 445 58.67 -15.07 -21.56
C GLY A 445 59.31 -13.82 -20.96
N ASP A 446 58.84 -12.64 -21.36
CA ASP A 446 59.38 -11.35 -20.88
C ASP A 446 58.71 -10.82 -19.61
N HIS A 447 57.96 -11.66 -18.90
CA HIS A 447 57.14 -11.24 -17.77
C HIS A 447 57.34 -12.11 -16.53
N VAL A 448 57.27 -11.47 -15.37
CA VAL A 448 57.17 -12.12 -14.06
C VAL A 448 55.70 -12.18 -13.65
N GLU A 449 55.20 -13.39 -13.47
CA GLU A 449 53.86 -13.67 -12.99
C GLU A 449 53.88 -13.98 -11.49
N ILE A 450 52.99 -13.36 -10.74
CA ILE A 450 52.76 -13.60 -9.31
C ILE A 450 51.37 -14.22 -9.16
N SER A 451 51.28 -15.43 -8.62
CA SER A 451 50.03 -16.18 -8.41
C SER A 451 49.89 -16.69 -6.97
N ILE A 452 48.67 -17.05 -6.58
CA ILE A 452 48.39 -17.88 -5.39
C ILE A 452 47.51 -19.03 -5.88
N GLY A 453 48.01 -20.26 -5.76
CA GLY A 453 47.37 -21.43 -6.38
C GLY A 453 47.24 -21.21 -7.88
N GLU A 454 46.06 -21.45 -8.44
CA GLU A 454 45.77 -21.26 -9.87
C GLU A 454 45.42 -19.82 -10.25
N GLN A 455 45.36 -18.90 -9.28
CA GLN A 455 44.93 -17.52 -9.52
C GLN A 455 46.13 -16.59 -9.75
N LEU A 456 46.26 -16.05 -10.97
CA LEU A 456 47.20 -14.97 -11.28
C LEU A 456 46.79 -13.67 -10.56
N ILE A 457 47.66 -13.16 -9.70
CA ILE A 457 47.47 -11.91 -8.96
C ILE A 457 47.88 -10.72 -9.82
N ARG A 458 49.11 -10.73 -10.31
CA ARG A 458 49.70 -9.66 -11.14
C ARG A 458 50.78 -10.19 -12.05
N GLN A 459 50.94 -9.52 -13.18
CA GLN A 459 52.03 -9.73 -14.11
C GLN A 459 52.82 -8.42 -14.24
N HIS A 460 54.14 -8.52 -14.24
CA HIS A 460 55.04 -7.39 -14.43
C HIS A 460 56.02 -7.72 -15.56
N PRO A 461 56.47 -6.73 -16.36
CA PRO A 461 57.61 -6.96 -17.24
C PRO A 461 58.84 -7.34 -16.40
N VAL A 462 59.72 -8.18 -16.95
CA VAL A 462 61.01 -8.50 -16.31
C VAL A 462 61.81 -7.21 -16.13
N LYS A 463 62.28 -6.99 -14.90
CA LYS A 463 63.03 -5.81 -14.44
C LYS A 463 64.34 -6.20 -13.79
N HIS A 464 64.59 -7.51 -13.67
CA HIS A 464 65.79 -8.06 -13.09
C HIS A 464 66.71 -8.58 -14.20
N ASP A 465 67.96 -8.79 -13.84
CA ASP A 465 68.96 -9.42 -14.70
C ASP A 465 68.64 -10.91 -14.87
N ARG A 466 68.43 -11.34 -16.13
CA ARG A 466 68.02 -12.71 -16.47
C ARG A 466 69.05 -13.77 -16.06
N THR A 467 70.32 -13.41 -15.95
CA THR A 467 71.38 -14.32 -15.49
C THR A 467 71.17 -14.79 -14.04
N ARG A 468 70.36 -14.07 -13.26
CA ARG A 468 70.07 -14.35 -11.84
C ARG A 468 68.78 -15.16 -11.62
N GLU A 469 68.05 -15.50 -12.68
CA GLU A 469 66.78 -16.23 -12.61
C GLU A 469 66.95 -17.66 -12.08
N HIS A 470 67.93 -18.40 -12.61
CA HIS A 470 68.19 -19.79 -12.21
C HIS A 470 68.52 -19.92 -10.72
N GLY A 471 69.36 -19.03 -10.18
CA GLY A 471 69.68 -19.01 -8.75
C GLY A 471 68.51 -18.57 -7.87
N ALA A 472 67.64 -17.70 -8.37
CA ALA A 472 66.44 -17.27 -7.66
C ALA A 472 65.33 -18.34 -7.68
N LEU A 473 65.26 -19.20 -8.70
CA LEU A 473 64.31 -20.31 -8.77
C LEU A 473 64.76 -21.50 -7.92
N ALA A 474 66.07 -21.74 -7.80
CA ALA A 474 66.62 -22.86 -7.03
C ALA A 474 66.61 -22.65 -5.49
N ASN A 475 66.39 -21.42 -5.01
CA ASN A 475 66.46 -21.11 -3.58
C ASN A 475 65.08 -20.69 -3.02
N PRO A 476 64.25 -21.61 -2.50
CA PRO A 476 62.88 -21.33 -2.08
C PRO A 476 62.77 -20.41 -0.85
N GLY A 477 63.82 -20.28 -0.04
CA GLY A 477 63.85 -19.40 1.14
C GLY A 477 64.16 -17.93 0.85
N GLY A 478 64.82 -17.63 -0.27
CA GLY A 478 65.39 -16.30 -0.54
C GLY A 478 66.50 -15.92 0.45
N ARG A 479 67.55 -15.21 0.02
CA ARG A 479 68.51 -14.64 0.96
C ARG A 479 67.79 -13.58 1.83
N PRO A 480 67.83 -13.68 3.18
CA PRO A 480 67.31 -12.61 4.03
C PRO A 480 68.09 -11.33 3.75
N ARG A 481 67.42 -10.26 3.32
CA ARG A 481 68.04 -8.94 3.42
C ARG A 481 68.15 -8.59 4.90
N ARG A 482 69.39 -8.26 5.30
CA ARG A 482 69.82 -7.76 6.59
C ARG A 482 68.76 -6.87 7.26
N ILE A 483 68.46 -7.22 8.50
CA ILE A 483 67.93 -6.31 9.51
C ILE A 483 69.00 -5.23 9.74
N ASN A 484 68.66 -3.97 9.53
CA ASN A 484 69.23 -2.83 10.28
C ASN A 484 68.05 -2.37 11.15
N ALA A 485 68.03 -2.39 12.50
CA ALA A 485 69.05 -2.27 13.52
C ALA A 485 69.96 -1.05 13.33
N ALA A 486 69.33 0.13 13.38
CA ALA A 486 69.78 1.32 14.10
C ALA A 486 68.55 2.24 14.25
#